data_AF-A0A6N2RMY9-F1
#
_entry.id   AF-A0A6N2RMY9-F1
#
_cell.length_a   1.000
_cell.length_b   1.000
_cell.length_c   1.000
_cell.angle_alpha   90.00
_cell.angle_beta   90.00
_cell.angle_gamma   90.00
#
_symmetry.space_group_name_H-M   'P 1'
#
loop_
_entity.id
_entity.type
_entity.pdbx_description
1 polymer ?
#
loop_
_entity_poly.entity_id
_entity_poly.type
_entity_poly.pdbx_seq_one_letter_code
_entity_poly.pdbx_strand_id
1 'polypeptide(L)' 'MSTEETLHDDRDPKSEMMTDPEEGSTTVEYAIGALATAGFAGLLLVVLKSGVVQSALEQLISSALSIS' A
#
# COMPACT_ATOMS: atom_id res chain seq x y z
N MET A 1 -63.16 23.71 -15.51
CA MET A 1 -62.31 22.92 -16.43
C MET A 1 -60.92 22.95 -15.82
N SER A 2 -60.65 21.98 -14.95
CA SER A 2 -59.40 21.88 -14.19
C SER A 2 -58.42 21.09 -15.05
N THR A 3 -57.34 21.71 -15.48
CA THR A 3 -56.20 21.01 -16.06
C THR A 3 -55.33 20.52 -14.91
N GLU A 4 -55.46 19.24 -14.59
CA GLU A 4 -54.47 18.49 -13.82
C GLU A 4 -53.15 18.50 -14.60
N GLU A 5 -52.18 19.27 -14.11
CA GLU A 5 -50.80 19.18 -14.57
C GLU A 5 -50.21 17.90 -13.97
N THR A 6 -50.15 16.85 -14.78
CA THR A 6 -49.51 15.58 -14.40
C THR A 6 -48.00 15.80 -14.33
N LEU A 7 -47.47 15.96 -13.12
CA LEU A 7 -46.05 15.87 -12.81
C LEU A 7 -45.58 14.43 -13.12
N HIS A 8 -45.06 14.20 -14.32
CA HIS A 8 -44.33 12.99 -14.65
C HIS A 8 -42.89 13.16 -14.12
N ASP A 9 -42.66 12.75 -12.88
CA ASP A 9 -41.32 12.61 -12.30
C ASP A 9 -40.69 11.33 -12.88
N ASP A 10 -40.16 11.41 -14.10
CA ASP A 10 -39.29 10.40 -14.73
C ASP A 10 -37.91 10.40 -14.02
N ARG A 11 -37.89 10.21 -12.71
CA ARG A 11 -36.68 9.79 -12.03
C ARG A 11 -36.58 8.29 -12.18
N ASP A 12 -35.89 7.87 -13.24
CA ASP A 12 -35.37 6.52 -13.36
C ASP A 12 -34.63 6.15 -12.06
N PRO A 13 -35.13 5.22 -11.22
CA PRO A 13 -34.52 4.85 -9.95
C PRO A 13 -33.25 4.02 -10.13
N LYS A 14 -32.67 4.03 -11.33
CA LYS A 14 -31.52 3.23 -11.74
C LYS A 14 -30.42 4.07 -12.35
N SER A 15 -30.23 5.29 -11.83
CA SER A 15 -28.88 5.85 -11.73
C SER A 15 -28.11 5.00 -10.72
N GLU A 16 -27.71 3.80 -11.17
CA GLU A 16 -26.66 3.04 -10.52
C GLU A 16 -25.48 3.99 -10.44
N MET A 17 -25.17 4.41 -9.22
CA MET A 17 -23.98 5.15 -8.86
C MET A 17 -22.80 4.23 -9.17
N MET A 18 -22.40 4.18 -10.45
CA MET A 18 -21.27 3.42 -10.93
C MET A 18 -20.04 4.20 -10.48
N THR A 19 -19.66 4.02 -9.21
CA THR A 19 -18.34 4.41 -8.72
C THR A 19 -17.32 3.78 -9.67
N ASP A 20 -16.43 4.61 -10.20
CA ASP A 20 -15.40 4.16 -11.12
C ASP A 20 -14.59 3.07 -10.41
N PRO A 21 -14.54 1.83 -10.91
CA PRO A 21 -13.86 0.72 -10.24
C PRO A 21 -12.35 0.95 -10.08
N GLU A 22 -11.79 1.93 -10.79
CA GLU A 22 -10.39 2.34 -10.68
C GLU A 22 -10.19 3.41 -9.58
N GLU A 23 -11.27 4.00 -9.05
CA GLU A 23 -11.25 5.01 -7.99
C GLU A 23 -10.75 4.38 -6.67
N GLY A 24 -9.44 4.47 -6.44
CA GLY A 24 -8.76 3.87 -5.29
C GLY A 24 -7.74 2.79 -5.64
N SER A 25 -7.73 2.28 -6.88
CA SER A 25 -6.79 1.27 -7.36
C SER A 25 -5.32 1.72 -7.18
N THR A 26 -5.02 2.96 -7.56
CA THR A 26 -3.69 3.57 -7.42
C THR A 26 -3.25 3.81 -5.96
N THR A 27 -4.18 4.02 -5.03
CA THR A 27 -3.85 4.18 -3.60
C THR A 27 -3.59 2.83 -2.93
N VAL A 28 -4.36 1.81 -3.33
CA VAL A 28 -4.18 0.43 -2.86
C VAL A 28 -2.84 -0.14 -3.34
N GLU A 29 -2.47 0.09 -4.59
CA GLU A 29 -1.18 -0.38 -5.12
C GLU A 29 0.01 0.18 -4.33
N TYR A 30 0.00 1.48 -4.04
CA TYR A 30 1.05 2.09 -3.22
C TYR A 30 1.09 1.50 -1.80
N ALA A 31 -0.07 1.30 -1.18
CA ALA A 31 -0.15 0.71 0.15
C ALA A 31 0.41 -0.72 0.17
N ILE A 32 0.10 -1.54 -0.84
CA ILE A 32 0.64 -2.90 -0.97
C ILE A 32 2.16 -2.85 -1.19
N GLY A 33 2.67 -1.96 -2.04
CA GLY A 33 4.10 -1.78 -2.26
C GLY A 33 4.85 -1.37 -0.98
N ALA A 34 4.26 -0.47 -0.20
CA ALA A 34 4.80 -0.07 1.10
C ALA A 34 4.82 -1.23 2.10
N LEU A 35 3.74 -2.01 2.17
CA LEU A 35 3.65 -3.19 3.05
C LEU A 35 4.65 -4.28 2.66
N ALA A 36 4.79 -4.57 1.35
CA ALA A 36 5.76 -5.53 0.85
C ALA A 36 7.20 -5.11 1.20
N THR A 37 7.52 -3.83 1.02
CA THR A 37 8.83 -3.27 1.36
C THR A 37 9.11 -3.35 2.87
N ALA A 38 8.14 -2.98 3.70
CA ALA A 38 8.26 -3.07 5.16
C ALA A 38 8.45 -4.52 5.62
N GLY A 39 7.71 -5.48 5.05
CA GLY A 39 7.87 -6.90 5.35
C GLY A 39 9.26 -7.43 4.97
N PHE A 40 9.77 -7.05 3.80
CA PHE A 40 11.12 -7.42 3.37
C PHE A 40 12.20 -6.80 4.27
N ALA A 41 12.06 -5.53 4.65
CA ALA A 41 12.97 -4.90 5.62
C ALA A 41 12.96 -5.62 6.98
N GLY A 42 11.79 -6.07 7.43
CA GLY A 42 11.65 -6.91 8.62
C GLY A 42 12.43 -8.22 8.50
N LEU A 43 12.33 -8.91 7.37
CA LEU A 43 13.11 -10.13 7.10
C LEU A 43 14.62 -9.85 7.14
N LEU A 44 15.09 -8.79 6.47
CA LEU A 44 16.50 -8.40 6.50
C LEU A 44 16.98 -8.08 7.93
N LEU A 45 16.15 -7.44 8.74
CA LEU A 45 16.46 -7.18 10.14
C LEU A 45 16.64 -8.47 10.94
N VAL A 46 15.78 -9.47 10.75
CA VAL A 46 15.93 -10.79 11.38
C VAL A 46 17.23 -11.46 10.92
N VAL A 47 17.58 -11.37 9.64
CA VAL A 47 18.84 -11.89 9.10
C VAL A 47 20.04 -11.19 9.75
N LEU A 48 20.03 -9.85 9.87
CA LEU A 48 21.07 -9.08 10.55
C LEU A 48 21.20 -9.43 12.03
N LYS A 49 20.10 -9.83 12.68
CA LYS A 49 20.11 -10.28 14.08
C LYS A 49 20.66 -11.70 14.26
N SER A 50 20.94 -12.43 13.19
CA SER A 50 21.60 -13.73 13.25
C SER A 50 23.06 -13.59 13.71
N GLY A 51 23.51 -14.51 14.58
CA GLY A 51 24.88 -14.50 15.09
C GLY A 51 25.94 -14.63 13.99
N VAL A 52 25.66 -15.37 12.92
CA VAL A 52 26.58 -15.52 11.77
C VAL A 52 26.79 -14.17 11.07
N VAL A 53 25.71 -13.42 10.84
CA VAL A 53 25.76 -12.14 10.11
C VAL A 53 26.37 -11.05 10.99
N GLN A 54 26.03 -11.02 12.29
CA GLN A 54 26.66 -10.11 13.25
C GLN A 54 28.17 -10.31 13.31
N SER A 55 28.64 -11.56 13.47
CA SER A 55 30.07 -11.83 13.55
C SER A 55 30.82 -11.45 12.26
N ALA A 56 30.23 -11.71 11.10
CA ALA A 56 30.80 -11.29 9.82
C ALA A 56 30.93 -9.76 9.73
N LEU A 57 29.91 -9.02 10.19
CA LEU A 57 29.90 -7.57 10.17
C LEU A 57 30.92 -6.99 11.17
N GLU A 58 31.02 -7.55 12.37
CA GLU A 58 32.02 -7.19 13.37
C GLU A 58 33.45 -7.37 12.85
N GLN A 59 33.74 -8.47 12.14
CA GLN A 59 35.04 -8.70 11.52
C GLN A 59 35.35 -7.67 10.42
N LEU A 60 34.37 -7.35 9.57
CA LEU A 60 34.50 -6.33 8.55
C LEU A 60 34.81 -4.96 9.16
N ILE A 61 34.07 -4.56 10.19
CA ILE A 61 34.26 -3.28 10.88
C ILE A 61 35.63 -3.24 11.57
N SER A 62 36.00 -4.32 12.28
CA SER A 62 37.30 -4.41 12.95
C SER A 62 38.46 -4.31 11.97
N SER A 63 38.34 -4.97 10.81
CA SER A 63 39.35 -4.91 9.73
C SER A 63 39.45 -3.51 9.13
N ALA A 64 38.32 -2.82 8.94
CA ALA A 64 38.29 -1.45 8.45
C ALA A 64 38.90 -0.44 9.45
N LEU A 65 38.80 -0.72 10.75
CA LEU A 65 39.35 0.13 11.82
C LEU A 65 40.80 -0.18 12.17
N SER A 66 41.28 -1.41 11.93
CA SER A 66 42.66 -1.80 12.27
C SER A 66 43.70 -1.28 11.26
N ILE A 67 43.27 -0.70 10.13
CA ILE A 67 44.14 -0.15 9.08
C ILE A 67 44.36 1.37 9.25
N SER A 68 44.19 1.90 10.46
CA SER A 68 44.48 3.29 10.80
C SER A 68 45.58 3.42 11.84
#